data_AF-A0A3N5PT27-F1
#
_entry.id   AF-A0A3N5PT27-F1
#
_cell.length_a   1.000
_cell.length_b   1.000
_cell.length_c   1.000
_cell.angle_alpha   90.00
_cell.angle_beta   90.00
_cell.angle_gamma   90.00
#
_symmetry.space_group_name_H-M   'P 1'
#
loop_
_entity.id
_entity.type
_entity.pdbx_description
1 polymer ?
#
loop_
_entity_poly.entity_id
_entity_poly.type
_entity_poly.pdbx_seq_one_letter_code
_entity_poly.pdbx_strand_id
1 'polypeptide(L)'
;MMPYLTGKSDQTGFTLVEVIVTIIATAILGVIFINFMGTAMSKSVRSVEMVQGEASAEAVLESIIADYVLKMNQNNASALGLIKTDIDNKSVYGDNVTGVYIIFDSGGNEAADTAGLNRTLKVTVAAAGNDLVTLLTRSRNANSPPVPF
;
A
#
# COMPACT_ATOMS: atom_id res chain seq x y z
N MET A 1 82.55 -6.92 17.41
CA MET A 1 82.39 -6.06 16.21
C MET A 1 81.25 -6.64 15.40
N MET A 2 80.07 -6.00 15.41
CA MET A 2 78.85 -6.46 14.71
C MET A 2 78.46 -5.41 13.67
N PRO A 3 78.13 -5.79 12.42
CA PRO A 3 77.62 -4.85 11.44
C PRO A 3 76.13 -4.59 11.69
N TYR A 4 75.76 -3.31 11.67
CA TYR A 4 74.37 -2.85 11.73
C TYR A 4 73.75 -3.01 10.34
N LEU A 5 72.67 -3.78 10.22
CA LEU A 5 71.90 -3.87 8.98
C LEU A 5 70.99 -2.63 8.90
N THR A 6 71.44 -1.61 8.17
CA THR A 6 70.59 -0.48 7.79
C THR A 6 69.55 -0.97 6.78
N GLY A 7 68.33 -1.19 7.25
CA GLY A 7 67.16 -1.37 6.39
C GLY A 7 66.94 -0.08 5.58
N LYS A 8 67.11 -0.16 4.26
CA LYS A 8 66.77 0.92 3.34
C LYS A 8 65.25 0.98 3.26
N SER A 9 64.64 2.07 3.75
CA SER A 9 63.25 2.37 3.44
C SER A 9 63.21 3.00 2.05
N ASP A 10 62.71 2.27 1.06
CA ASP A 10 62.42 2.83 -0.26
C ASP A 10 61.31 3.88 -0.11
N GLN A 11 61.71 5.15 0.01
CA GLN A 11 60.81 6.30 -0.07
C GLN A 11 60.55 6.61 -1.54
N THR A 12 59.76 5.78 -2.21
CA THR A 12 59.17 6.14 -3.49
C THR A 12 57.94 6.99 -3.22
N GLY A 13 58.01 8.28 -3.54
CA GLY A 13 56.86 9.18 -3.52
C GLY A 13 55.86 8.86 -4.64
N PHE A 14 54.61 9.27 -4.47
CA PHE A 14 53.57 9.12 -5.49
C PHE A 14 53.92 9.91 -6.75
N THR A 15 53.78 9.28 -7.92
CA THR A 15 53.95 9.97 -9.20
C THR A 15 52.72 10.83 -9.50
N LEU A 16 52.91 11.93 -10.23
CA LEU A 16 51.81 12.81 -10.63
C LEU A 16 50.74 12.06 -11.45
N VAL A 17 51.15 11.08 -12.26
CA VAL A 17 50.23 10.24 -13.03
C VAL A 17 49.39 9.35 -12.12
N GLU A 18 49.98 8.78 -11.07
CA GLU A 18 49.25 7.93 -10.11
C GLU A 18 48.18 8.71 -9.34
N VAL A 19 48.47 9.95 -8.97
CA VAL A 19 47.49 10.84 -8.30
C VAL A 19 46.33 11.16 -9.25
N ILE A 20 46.60 11.46 -10.52
CA ILE A 20 45.54 11.74 -11.50
C ILE A 20 44.67 10.49 -11.74
N VAL A 21 45.29 9.33 -11.93
CA VAL A 21 44.57 8.07 -12.19
C VAL A 21 43.70 7.68 -10.99
N THR A 22 44.20 7.85 -9.76
CA THR A 22 43.41 7.56 -8.55
C THR A 22 42.23 8.51 -8.38
N ILE A 23 42.38 9.81 -8.65
CA ILE A 23 41.26 10.78 -8.62
C ILE A 23 40.21 10.41 -9.66
N ILE A 24 40.61 10.10 -10.89
CA ILE A 24 39.68 9.71 -11.97
C ILE A 24 38.96 8.40 -11.61
N ALA A 25 39.69 7.39 -11.13
CA ALA A 25 39.10 6.12 -10.72
C ALA A 25 38.09 6.31 -9.57
N THR A 26 38.42 7.13 -8.57
CA THR A 26 37.54 7.42 -7.44
C THR A 26 36.32 8.22 -7.87
N ALA A 27 36.47 9.15 -8.82
CA ALA A 27 35.35 9.91 -9.37
C ALA A 27 34.36 9.03 -10.15
N ILE A 28 34.85 8.12 -10.99
CA ILE A 28 34.01 7.17 -11.73
C ILE A 28 33.28 6.24 -10.75
N LEU A 29 33.99 5.68 -9.77
CA LEU A 29 33.39 4.82 -8.75
C LEU A 29 32.35 5.57 -7.89
N GLY A 30 32.62 6.83 -7.54
CA GLY A 30 31.70 7.69 -6.80
C GLY A 30 30.41 7.96 -7.57
N VAL A 31 30.50 8.26 -8.87
CA VAL A 31 29.32 8.47 -9.72
C VAL A 31 28.47 7.20 -9.84
N ILE A 32 29.12 6.04 -10.02
CA ILE A 32 28.43 4.74 -10.03
C ILE A 32 27.70 4.53 -8.71
N PHE A 33 28.37 4.73 -7.57
CA PHE A 33 27.76 4.59 -6.24
C PHE A 33 26.53 5.50 -6.04
N ILE A 34 26.60 6.77 -6.43
CA ILE A 34 25.49 7.71 -6.27
C ILE A 34 24.27 7.28 -7.11
N ASN A 35 24.48 6.82 -8.35
CA ASN A 35 23.39 6.39 -9.23
C ASN A 35 22.70 5.10 -8.73
N PHE A 36 23.46 4.13 -8.23
CA PHE A 36 22.91 2.88 -7.69
C PHE A 36 22.30 3.04 -6.29
N MET A 37 22.87 3.87 -5.42
CA MET A 37 22.35 4.12 -4.08
C MET A 37 21.05 4.94 -4.13
N GLY A 38 20.98 5.97 -4.97
CA GLY A 38 19.78 6.83 -5.10
C GLY A 38 18.54 6.06 -5.55
N THR A 39 18.70 5.09 -6.44
CA THR A 39 17.61 4.25 -6.94
C THR A 39 17.16 3.18 -5.93
N ALA A 40 18.10 2.58 -5.19
CA ALA A 40 17.78 1.60 -4.15
C ALA A 40 17.05 2.23 -2.94
N MET A 41 17.49 3.41 -2.49
CA MET A 41 16.85 4.10 -1.37
C MET A 41 15.44 4.61 -1.71
N SER A 42 15.24 5.15 -2.92
CA SER A 42 13.92 5.64 -3.36
C SER A 42 12.86 4.54 -3.43
N LYS A 43 13.24 3.33 -3.89
CA LYS A 43 12.33 2.17 -3.92
C LYS A 43 12.00 1.63 -2.52
N SER A 44 12.94 1.73 -1.58
CA SER A 44 12.78 1.19 -0.23
C SER A 44 11.80 2.00 0.62
N VAL A 45 11.88 3.34 0.56
CA VAL A 45 10.96 4.22 1.28
C VAL A 45 9.53 4.09 0.74
N ARG A 46 9.38 4.04 -0.58
CA ARG A 46 8.07 3.86 -1.23
C ARG A 46 7.39 2.54 -0.85
N SER A 47 8.17 1.45 -0.74
CA SER A 47 7.62 0.16 -0.32
C SER A 47 7.08 0.19 1.11
N VAL A 48 7.75 0.92 2.00
CA VAL A 48 7.31 1.07 3.39
C VAL A 48 6.06 1.95 3.47
N GLU A 49 6.01 3.05 2.72
CA GLU A 49 4.82 3.91 2.63
C GLU A 49 3.61 3.16 2.07
N MET A 50 3.82 2.29 1.08
CA MET A 50 2.76 1.46 0.50
C MET A 50 2.19 0.48 1.52
N VAL A 51 3.04 -0.25 2.25
CA VAL A 51 2.60 -1.22 3.27
C VAL A 51 1.87 -0.52 4.41
N GLN A 52 2.35 0.65 4.85
CA GLN A 52 1.66 1.43 5.88
C GLN A 52 0.30 1.94 5.41
N GLY A 53 0.22 2.40 4.17
CA GLY A 53 -1.03 2.81 3.54
C GLY A 53 -2.03 1.67 3.47
N GLU A 54 -1.61 0.51 2.96
CA GLU A 54 -2.43 -0.69 2.82
C GLU A 54 -2.94 -1.20 4.17
N ALA A 55 -2.07 -1.30 5.18
CA ALA A 55 -2.47 -1.72 6.52
C ALA A 55 -3.51 -0.79 7.16
N SER A 56 -3.40 0.53 6.94
CA SER A 56 -4.39 1.49 7.43
C SER A 56 -5.74 1.32 6.71
N ALA A 57 -5.72 1.07 5.41
CA ALA A 57 -6.93 0.85 4.61
C ALA A 57 -7.60 -0.49 4.94
N GLU A 58 -6.82 -1.54 5.20
CA GLU A 58 -7.30 -2.85 5.66
C GLU A 58 -8.02 -2.73 7.00
N ALA A 59 -7.45 -2.03 7.98
CA ALA A 59 -8.09 -1.81 9.28
C ALA A 59 -9.47 -1.11 9.15
N VAL A 60 -9.58 -0.14 8.24
CA VAL A 60 -10.86 0.53 7.93
C VAL A 60 -11.82 -0.44 7.25
N LEU A 61 -11.35 -1.24 6.29
CA LEU A 61 -12.16 -2.23 5.59
C LEU A 61 -12.71 -3.30 6.56
N GLU A 62 -11.89 -3.79 7.49
CA GLU A 62 -12.30 -4.74 8.53
C GLU A 62 -13.37 -4.15 9.44
N SER A 63 -13.23 -2.89 9.85
CA SER A 63 -14.24 -2.17 10.63
C SER A 63 -15.58 -2.10 9.89
N ILE A 64 -15.56 -1.74 8.60
CA ILE A 64 -16.77 -1.69 7.76
C ILE A 64 -17.41 -3.08 7.64
N ILE A 65 -16.61 -4.13 7.45
CA ILE A 65 -17.11 -5.51 7.37
C ILE A 65 -17.73 -5.93 8.70
N ALA A 66 -17.08 -5.68 9.83
CA ALA A 66 -17.60 -6.01 11.15
C ALA A 66 -18.95 -5.32 11.40
N ASP A 67 -19.05 -4.02 11.14
CA ASP A 67 -20.28 -3.25 11.26
C ASP A 67 -21.37 -3.75 10.31
N TYR A 68 -21.00 -4.07 9.08
CA TYR A 68 -21.92 -4.61 8.10
C TYR A 68 -22.54 -5.90 8.59
N VAL A 69 -21.75 -6.81 9.16
CA VAL A 69 -22.30 -8.08 9.61
C VAL A 69 -23.08 -7.93 10.92
N LEU A 70 -22.68 -7.02 11.82
CA LEU A 70 -23.50 -6.65 12.97
C LEU A 70 -24.89 -6.18 12.53
N LYS A 71 -24.95 -5.23 11.58
CA LYS A 71 -26.21 -4.71 11.03
C LYS A 71 -27.00 -5.78 10.28
N MET A 72 -26.32 -6.68 9.58
CA MET A 72 -26.93 -7.81 8.88
C MET A 72 -27.60 -8.80 9.85
N ASN A 73 -27.00 -9.03 11.02
CA ASN A 73 -27.55 -9.86 12.07
C ASN A 73 -28.77 -9.21 12.76
N GLN A 74 -28.82 -7.87 12.83
CA GLN A 74 -29.96 -7.14 13.39
C GLN A 74 -31.14 -7.04 12.41
N ASN A 75 -30.88 -6.57 11.19
CA ASN A 75 -31.89 -6.45 10.15
C ASN A 75 -31.25 -6.51 8.75
N ASN A 76 -31.38 -7.68 8.10
CA ASN A 76 -30.82 -7.90 6.77
C ASN A 76 -31.37 -6.96 5.69
N ALA A 77 -32.57 -6.39 5.89
CA ALA A 77 -33.23 -5.61 4.86
C ALA A 77 -32.68 -4.19 4.77
N SER A 78 -32.26 -3.62 5.90
CA SER A 78 -31.73 -2.26 6.00
C SER A 78 -30.21 -2.19 6.10
N ALA A 79 -29.53 -3.30 6.40
CA ALA A 79 -28.08 -3.32 6.66
C ALA A 79 -27.24 -2.62 5.59
N LEU A 80 -27.47 -2.91 4.30
CA LEU A 80 -26.75 -2.28 3.20
C LEU A 80 -26.99 -0.77 3.08
N GLY A 81 -28.22 -0.33 3.34
CA GLY A 81 -28.58 1.09 3.32
C GLY A 81 -27.92 1.84 4.47
N LEU A 82 -27.90 1.24 5.67
CA LEU A 82 -27.23 1.82 6.84
C LEU A 82 -25.72 1.94 6.63
N ILE A 83 -25.07 0.90 6.10
CA ILE A 83 -23.64 0.97 5.77
C ILE A 83 -23.35 2.04 4.72
N LYS A 84 -24.21 2.18 3.70
CA LYS A 84 -24.05 3.25 2.71
C LYS A 84 -24.13 4.63 3.36
N THR A 85 -25.12 4.85 4.24
CA THR A 85 -25.25 6.11 4.98
C THR A 85 -24.02 6.40 5.82
N ASP A 86 -23.45 5.39 6.48
CA ASP A 86 -22.26 5.56 7.31
C ASP A 86 -21.00 5.82 6.49
N ILE A 87 -20.86 5.23 5.30
CA ILE A 87 -19.77 5.54 4.35
C ILE A 87 -19.90 6.95 3.75
N ASP A 88 -21.12 7.41 3.51
CA ASP A 88 -21.38 8.77 3.05
C ASP A 88 -21.12 9.79 4.16
N ASN A 89 -21.34 9.40 5.42
CA ASN A 89 -20.95 10.16 6.59
C ASN A 89 -19.44 10.01 6.88
N LYS A 90 -18.65 10.92 6.34
CA LYS A 90 -17.18 10.90 6.44
C LYS A 90 -16.62 10.90 7.86
N SER A 91 -17.41 11.27 8.86
CA SER A 91 -17.02 11.18 10.27
C SER A 91 -16.96 9.76 10.83
N VAL A 92 -17.51 8.74 10.13
CA VAL A 92 -17.54 7.36 10.61
C VAL A 92 -16.31 6.57 10.18
N TYR A 93 -16.08 6.46 8.86
CA TYR A 93 -14.98 5.65 8.30
C TYR A 93 -13.86 6.48 7.65
N GLY A 94 -14.02 7.81 7.57
CA GLY A 94 -13.06 8.72 6.95
C GLY A 94 -13.38 9.09 5.50
N ASP A 95 -12.63 10.06 4.98
CA ASP A 95 -12.81 10.63 3.64
C ASP A 95 -12.34 9.70 2.52
N ASN A 96 -11.42 8.78 2.82
CA ASN A 96 -10.83 7.85 1.85
C ASN A 96 -11.72 6.65 1.52
N VAL A 97 -12.93 6.57 2.08
CA VAL A 97 -13.89 5.49 1.80
C VAL A 97 -14.99 5.98 0.88
N THR A 98 -15.27 5.20 -0.16
CA THR A 98 -16.38 5.44 -1.08
C THR A 98 -17.26 4.20 -1.21
N GLY A 99 -18.58 4.43 -1.26
CA GLY A 99 -19.57 3.37 -1.40
C GLY A 99 -20.46 3.68 -2.60
N VAL A 100 -20.55 2.76 -3.55
CA VAL A 100 -21.36 2.91 -4.77
C VAL A 100 -22.18 1.65 -5.00
N TYR A 101 -23.48 1.81 -5.28
CA TYR A 101 -24.30 0.68 -5.69
C TYR A 101 -24.03 0.32 -7.15
N ILE A 102 -23.75 -0.95 -7.37
CA ILE A 102 -23.39 -1.49 -8.69
C ILE A 102 -24.28 -2.68 -9.06
N ILE A 103 -24.34 -2.96 -10.34
CA ILE A 103 -24.89 -4.19 -10.93
C ILE A 103 -23.88 -4.76 -11.92
N PHE A 104 -24.03 -6.04 -12.24
CA PHE A 104 -23.35 -6.66 -13.36
C PHE A 104 -24.35 -6.84 -14.50
N ASP A 105 -24.02 -6.32 -15.69
CA ASP A 105 -24.86 -6.43 -16.86
C ASP A 105 -24.88 -7.87 -17.42
N SER A 106 -25.67 -8.09 -18.47
CA SER A 106 -25.76 -9.43 -19.11
C SER A 106 -24.45 -9.92 -19.74
N GLY A 107 -23.48 -9.03 -19.98
CA GLY A 107 -22.13 -9.35 -20.41
C GLY A 107 -21.12 -9.52 -19.27
N GLY A 108 -21.56 -9.36 -18.01
CA GLY A 108 -20.71 -9.43 -16.82
C GLY A 108 -19.93 -8.15 -16.52
N ASN A 109 -20.20 -7.04 -17.21
CA ASN A 109 -19.53 -5.77 -16.94
C ASN A 109 -20.15 -5.07 -15.73
N GLU A 110 -19.32 -4.39 -14.94
CA GLU A 110 -19.81 -3.52 -13.88
C GLU A 110 -20.54 -2.30 -14.47
N ALA A 111 -21.74 -2.03 -13.97
CA ALA A 111 -22.52 -0.85 -14.30
C ALA A 111 -23.13 -0.24 -13.02
N ALA A 112 -23.46 1.05 -13.07
CA ALA A 112 -24.15 1.72 -11.97
C ALA A 112 -25.57 1.14 -11.78
N ASP A 113 -25.99 0.97 -10.53
CA ASP A 113 -27.38 0.61 -10.23
C ASP A 113 -28.30 1.82 -10.44
N THR A 114 -28.86 1.93 -11.64
CA THR A 114 -29.83 2.98 -12.01
C THR A 114 -31.27 2.62 -11.64
N ALA A 115 -31.54 1.35 -11.32
CA ALA A 115 -32.87 0.87 -10.94
C ALA A 115 -33.18 1.12 -9.46
N GLY A 116 -32.17 1.49 -8.66
CA GLY A 116 -32.32 1.79 -7.24
C GLY A 116 -32.64 0.57 -6.38
N LEU A 117 -32.30 -0.63 -6.88
CA LEU A 117 -32.57 -1.88 -6.16
C LEU A 117 -31.59 -2.09 -4.99
N ASN A 118 -30.43 -1.41 -5.03
CA ASN A 118 -29.44 -1.29 -3.97
C ASN A 118 -28.98 -2.65 -3.41
N ARG A 119 -28.76 -3.62 -4.31
CA ARG A 119 -28.50 -5.03 -3.95
C ARG A 119 -27.03 -5.34 -3.67
N THR A 120 -26.14 -4.62 -4.34
CA THR A 120 -24.69 -4.80 -4.25
C THR A 120 -24.05 -3.45 -4.02
N LEU A 121 -23.42 -3.28 -2.86
CA LEU A 121 -22.65 -2.11 -2.51
C LEU A 121 -21.17 -2.42 -2.72
N LYS A 122 -20.55 -1.72 -3.68
CA LYS A 122 -19.10 -1.71 -3.83
C LYS A 122 -18.53 -0.68 -2.86
N VAL A 123 -17.69 -1.15 -1.94
CA VAL A 123 -16.94 -0.31 -1.01
C VAL A 123 -15.49 -0.26 -1.50
N THR A 124 -14.95 0.95 -1.62
CA THR A 124 -13.57 1.20 -2.02
C THR A 124 -12.91 2.06 -0.95
N VAL A 125 -11.79 1.58 -0.41
CA VAL A 125 -10.94 2.31 0.53
C VAL A 125 -9.66 2.70 -0.20
N ALA A 126 -9.47 4.00 -0.41
CA ALA A 126 -8.27 4.52 -1.05
C ALA A 126 -7.08 4.44 -0.09
N ALA A 127 -5.96 3.93 -0.59
CA ALA A 127 -4.72 3.77 0.16
C ALA A 127 -3.50 4.25 -0.64
N ALA A 128 -2.39 4.54 0.05
CA ALA A 128 -1.14 4.87 -0.63
C ALA A 128 -0.62 3.61 -1.35
N GLY A 129 -0.80 3.54 -2.67
CA GLY A 129 -0.40 2.38 -3.48
C GLY A 129 -1.57 1.83 -4.26
N ASN A 130 -2.41 1.02 -3.61
CA ASN A 130 -3.57 0.38 -4.22
C ASN A 130 -4.84 0.65 -3.41
N ASP A 131 -5.97 0.73 -4.12
CA ASP A 131 -7.29 0.82 -3.50
C ASP A 131 -7.77 -0.59 -3.11
N LEU A 132 -8.31 -0.72 -1.91
CA LEU A 132 -8.93 -1.96 -1.44
C LEU A 132 -10.42 -1.92 -1.77
N VAL A 133 -10.91 -2.96 -2.44
CA VAL A 133 -12.31 -3.06 -2.87
C VAL A 133 -12.96 -4.30 -2.28
N THR A 134 -14.14 -4.13 -1.70
CA THR A 134 -15.00 -5.24 -1.27
C THR A 134 -16.43 -5.05 -1.76
N LEU A 135 -17.11 -6.17 -1.97
CA LEU A 135 -18.51 -6.19 -2.41
C LEU A 135 -19.39 -6.70 -1.28
N LEU A 136 -20.29 -5.85 -0.81
CA LEU A 136 -21.30 -6.19 0.18
C LEU A 136 -22.62 -6.42 -0.53
N THR A 137 -23.28 -7.55 -0.26
CA THR A 137 -24.51 -7.94 -0.97
C THR A 137 -25.60 -8.39 -0.02
N ARG A 138 -26.86 -8.22 -0.41
CA ARG A 138 -28.00 -8.71 0.38
C ARG A 138 -28.18 -10.23 0.25
N SER A 139 -27.12 -10.99 0.52
CA SER A 139 -27.06 -12.44 0.33
C SER A 139 -27.89 -13.24 1.35
N ARG A 140 -28.41 -12.59 2.40
CA ARG A 140 -29.12 -13.26 3.51
C ARG A 140 -30.61 -12.95 3.46
N ASN A 141 -31.41 -13.95 3.83
CA ASN A 141 -32.86 -13.83 4.02
C ASN A 141 -33.21 -14.06 5.50
N ALA A 142 -34.48 -13.90 5.86
CA ALA A 142 -34.95 -14.06 7.25
C ALA A 142 -34.70 -15.46 7.85
N ASN A 143 -34.40 -16.46 7.01
CA ASN A 143 -34.14 -17.85 7.41
C ASN A 143 -32.64 -18.17 7.49
N SER A 144 -31.75 -17.21 7.23
CA SER A 144 -30.30 -17.42 7.29
C SER A 144 -29.85 -17.45 8.76
N PRO A 145 -29.12 -18.49 9.22
CA PRO A 145 -28.71 -18.61 10.62
C PRO A 145 -27.80 -17.45 11.02
N PRO A 146 -27.90 -16.83 12.20
CA PRO A 146 -26.99 -15.76 12.61
C PRO A 146 -25.52 -16.18 12.49
N VAL A 147 -24.66 -15.27 12.03
CA VAL A 147 -23.21 -15.52 12.01
C VAL A 147 -22.65 -15.19 13.40
N PRO A 148 -21.95 -16.15 14.05
CA PRO A 148 -21.37 -15.92 15.36
C PRO A 148 -20.22 -14.92 15.26
N PHE A 149 -20.22 -13.96 16.19
CA PHE A 149 -19.09 -13.12 16.57
C PHE A 149 -18.81 -13.38 18.04
#